data_AF-A0A352MDM7-F1
#
_entry.id   AF-A0A352MDM7-F1
#
_cell.length_a   1.000
_cell.length_b   1.000
_cell.length_c   1.000
_cell.angle_alpha   90.00
_cell.angle_beta   90.00
_cell.angle_gamma   90.00
#
_symmetry.space_group_name_H-M   'P 1'
#
loop_
_entity.id
_entity.type
_entity.pdbx_description
1 polymer ?
#
loop_
_entity_poly.entity_id
_entity_poly.type
_entity_poly.pdbx_seq_one_letter_code
_entity_poly.pdbx_strand_id
1 'polypeptide(L)'
;GGRILSGGDSIRIEKANSVLILLTAATDYFGNDPAVIAGNQLENASKRSYSEIRRDHVADYQKYFKRVSLDLGSGDGNFFTTDARITAMQNGYVDPDLIELYYQFGRYLLISSSRP
;
A
#
# COMPACT_ATOMS: atom_id res chain seq x y z
N GLY A 1 12.82 -18.39 12.35
CA GLY A 1 13.52 -19.36 11.48
C GLY A 1 12.60 -19.80 10.36
N GLY A 2 12.99 -20.79 9.56
CA GLY A 2 12.22 -21.36 8.44
C GLY A 2 13.13 -21.92 7.34
N ARG A 3 12.57 -22.55 6.31
CA ARG A 3 13.29 -22.99 5.10
C ARG A 3 12.60 -22.48 3.84
N ILE A 4 13.39 -22.07 2.85
CA ILE A 4 12.92 -21.70 1.51
C ILE A 4 13.34 -22.79 0.53
N LEU A 5 12.41 -23.21 -0.31
CA LEU A 5 12.60 -24.12 -1.43
C LEU A 5 12.15 -23.40 -2.70
N SER A 6 13.07 -23.15 -3.62
CA SER A 6 12.78 -22.56 -4.93
C SER A 6 12.87 -23.64 -6.01
N GLY A 7 11.82 -23.80 -6.82
CA GLY A 7 11.82 -24.79 -7.92
C GLY A 7 10.59 -24.69 -8.81
N GLY A 8 10.80 -24.92 -10.11
CA GLY A 8 9.77 -24.72 -11.14
C GLY A 8 9.24 -23.29 -11.10
N ASP A 9 7.92 -23.15 -11.10
CA ASP A 9 7.21 -21.86 -11.16
C ASP A 9 6.77 -21.35 -9.77
N SER A 10 7.43 -21.81 -8.69
CA SER A 10 7.00 -21.49 -7.32
C SER A 10 8.14 -21.35 -6.30
N ILE A 11 7.86 -20.58 -5.26
CA ILE A 11 8.67 -20.50 -4.04
C ILE A 11 7.86 -21.08 -2.89
N ARG A 12 8.40 -22.09 -2.22
CA ARG A 12 7.78 -22.75 -1.07
C ARG A 12 8.53 -22.39 0.20
N ILE A 13 7.79 -21.91 1.20
CA ILE A 13 8.32 -21.52 2.50
C ILE A 13 7.74 -22.43 3.56
N GLU A 14 8.60 -23.05 4.37
CA GLU A 14 8.19 -24.04 5.38
C GLU A 14 8.68 -23.64 6.78
N LYS A 15 7.79 -23.84 7.77
CA LYS A 15 8.09 -23.64 9.21
C LYS A 15 8.66 -22.25 9.52
N ALA A 16 8.22 -21.23 8.77
CA ALA A 16 8.64 -19.85 8.99
C ALA A 16 7.84 -19.15 10.08
N ASN A 17 8.50 -18.34 10.91
CA ASN A 17 7.81 -17.47 11.88
C ASN A 17 7.28 -16.18 11.23
N SER A 18 7.97 -15.70 10.19
CA SER A 18 7.67 -14.48 9.45
C SER A 18 8.36 -14.53 8.08
N VAL A 19 7.79 -13.84 7.10
CA VAL A 19 8.35 -13.72 5.75
C VAL A 19 8.29 -12.25 5.32
N LEU A 20 9.36 -11.76 4.72
CA LEU A 20 9.37 -10.51 3.97
C LEU A 20 9.48 -10.85 2.49
N ILE A 21 8.49 -10.45 1.70
CA ILE A 21 8.53 -10.58 0.25
C ILE A 21 8.90 -9.21 -0.32
N LEU A 22 10.00 -9.16 -1.06
CA LEU A 22 10.41 -8.00 -1.85
C LEU A 22 10.07 -8.30 -3.31
N LEU A 23 9.28 -7.43 -3.93
CA LEU A 23 8.85 -7.57 -5.31
C LEU A 23 9.24 -6.32 -6.09
N THR A 24 9.94 -6.50 -7.20
CA THR A 24 10.38 -5.44 -8.11
C THR A 24 10.04 -5.84 -9.53
N ALA A 25 9.66 -4.86 -10.35
CA ALA A 25 9.39 -5.06 -11.76
C ALA A 25 9.79 -3.80 -12.53
N ALA A 26 10.27 -4.00 -13.76
CA ALA A 26 10.62 -2.94 -14.68
C ALA A 26 10.29 -3.37 -16.11
N THR A 27 10.19 -2.38 -17.01
CA THR A 27 10.06 -2.59 -18.45
C THR A 27 11.18 -1.85 -19.18
N ASP A 28 11.35 -2.16 -20.45
CA ASP A 28 12.31 -1.53 -21.36
C ASP A 28 11.78 -0.24 -22.01
N TYR A 29 10.70 0.36 -21.49
CA TYR A 29 10.02 1.51 -22.08
C TYR A 29 10.97 2.69 -22.40
N PHE A 30 12.02 2.89 -21.59
CA PHE A 30 13.04 3.92 -21.79
C PHE A 30 14.37 3.40 -22.38
N GLY A 31 14.38 2.20 -22.96
CA GLY A 31 15.53 1.60 -23.65
C GLY A 31 16.62 0.99 -22.75
N ASN A 32 16.42 0.97 -21.44
CA ASN A 32 17.32 0.32 -20.48
C ASN A 32 16.94 -1.16 -20.27
N ASP A 33 17.90 -1.99 -19.88
CA ASP A 33 17.65 -3.40 -19.55
C ASP A 33 16.77 -3.53 -18.28
N PRO A 34 15.54 -4.08 -18.39
CA PRO A 34 14.63 -4.21 -17.26
C PRO A 34 15.14 -5.18 -16.19
N ALA A 35 15.90 -6.22 -16.56
CA ALA A 35 16.45 -7.18 -15.61
C ALA A 35 17.50 -6.51 -14.71
N VAL A 36 18.33 -5.64 -15.28
CA VAL A 36 19.32 -4.84 -14.52
C VAL A 36 18.61 -3.85 -13.59
N ILE A 37 17.57 -3.15 -14.05
CA ILE A 37 16.81 -2.21 -13.22
C ILE A 37 16.16 -2.92 -12.03
N ALA A 38 15.37 -3.97 -12.29
CA ALA A 38 14.67 -4.71 -11.25
C ALA A 38 15.66 -5.39 -10.29
N GLY A 39 16.75 -5.97 -10.81
CA GLY A 39 17.81 -6.58 -10.00
C GLY A 39 18.47 -5.59 -9.04
N ASN A 40 18.86 -4.41 -9.52
CA ASN A 40 19.47 -3.37 -8.69
C ASN A 40 18.50 -2.85 -7.61
N GLN A 41 17.22 -2.66 -7.95
CA GLN A 41 16.19 -2.26 -6.98
C GLN A 41 16.03 -3.31 -5.88
N LEU A 42 15.99 -4.60 -6.26
CA LEU A 42 15.86 -5.70 -5.32
C LEU A 42 17.08 -5.81 -4.42
N GLU A 43 18.29 -5.71 -4.97
CA GLU A 43 19.53 -5.75 -4.21
C GLU A 43 19.58 -4.62 -3.17
N ASN A 44 19.25 -3.39 -3.57
CA ASN A 44 19.21 -2.25 -2.67
C ASN A 44 18.15 -2.40 -1.56
N ALA A 45 16.97 -2.91 -1.88
CA ALA A 45 15.93 -3.17 -0.90
C ALA A 45 16.32 -4.30 0.07
N SER A 46 17.02 -5.34 -0.41
CA SER A 46 17.43 -6.51 0.40
C SER A 46 18.43 -6.17 1.51
N LYS A 47 19.18 -5.08 1.36
CA LYS A 47 20.16 -4.57 2.33
C LYS A 47 19.51 -3.84 3.51
N ARG A 48 18.18 -3.67 3.50
CA ARG A 48 17.43 -2.88 4.48
C ARG A 48 16.46 -3.76 5.25
N SER A 49 16.26 -3.44 6.53
CA SER A 49 15.26 -4.12 7.34
C SER A 49 13.84 -3.69 6.97
N TYR A 50 12.85 -4.56 7.23
CA TYR A 50 11.43 -4.22 7.05
C TYR A 50 11.02 -2.95 7.80
N SER A 51 11.52 -2.76 9.03
CA SER A 51 11.19 -1.60 9.86
C SER A 51 11.69 -0.30 9.22
N GLU A 52 12.88 -0.30 8.64
CA GLU A 52 13.43 0.86 7.90
C GLU A 52 12.64 1.14 6.63
N ILE A 53 12.36 0.12 5.82
CA ILE A 53 11.55 0.26 4.60
C ILE A 53 10.17 0.84 4.94
N ARG A 54 9.51 0.28 5.96
CA ARG A 54 8.18 0.75 6.41
C ARG A 54 8.22 2.18 6.92
N ARG A 55 9.20 2.52 7.77
CA ARG A 55 9.34 3.87 8.32
C ARG A 55 9.44 4.89 7.19
N ASP A 56 10.32 4.63 6.23
CA ASP A 56 10.59 5.57 5.15
C ASP A 56 9.41 5.66 4.17
N HIS A 57 8.75 4.54 3.86
CA HIS A 57 7.50 4.53 3.09
C HIS A 57 6.41 5.39 3.76
N VAL A 58 6.19 5.20 5.07
CA VAL A 58 5.18 5.97 5.82
C VAL A 58 5.54 7.45 5.84
N ALA A 59 6.81 7.80 6.05
CA ALA A 59 7.26 9.19 6.06
C ALA A 59 7.06 9.87 4.70
N ASP A 60 7.44 9.19 3.62
CA ASP A 60 7.26 9.67 2.25
C ASP A 60 5.78 9.87 1.89
N TYR A 61 4.94 8.86 2.13
CA TYR A 61 3.51 8.95 1.87
C TYR A 61 2.85 10.08 2.68
N GLN A 62 3.17 10.17 3.98
CA GLN A 62 2.59 11.19 4.86
C GLN A 62 3.00 12.62 4.49
N LYS A 63 4.17 12.83 3.86
CA LYS A 63 4.58 14.16 3.34
C LYS A 63 3.55 14.74 2.36
N TYR A 64 2.85 13.90 1.61
CA TYR A 64 1.79 14.32 0.70
C TYR A 64 0.42 14.24 1.36
N PHE A 65 0.11 13.12 2.01
CA PHE A 65 -1.22 12.87 2.53
C PHE A 65 -1.61 13.84 3.65
N LYS A 66 -0.70 14.15 4.59
CA LYS A 66 -0.99 15.04 5.73
C LYS A 66 -1.12 16.52 5.39
N ARG A 67 -0.94 16.93 4.13
CA ARG A 67 -1.09 18.34 3.72
C ARG A 67 -2.53 18.86 3.80
N VAL A 68 -3.51 17.97 3.82
CA VAL A 68 -4.94 18.33 3.88
C VAL A 68 -5.60 17.47 4.93
N SER A 69 -6.33 18.12 5.83
CA SER A 69 -7.28 17.53 6.76
C SER A 69 -8.64 18.12 6.45
N LEU A 70 -9.66 17.29 6.53
CA LEU A 70 -11.06 17.62 6.39
C LEU A 70 -11.75 16.98 7.59
N ASP A 71 -12.67 17.67 8.22
CA ASP A 71 -13.50 17.16 9.30
C ASP A 71 -14.93 17.58 8.99
N LEU A 72 -15.80 16.61 8.74
CA LEU A 72 -17.22 16.83 8.44
C LEU A 72 -18.13 16.40 9.61
N GLY A 73 -17.54 16.13 10.77
CA GLY A 73 -18.20 15.47 11.88
C GLY A 73 -18.13 13.94 11.80
N SER A 74 -18.50 13.30 12.89
CA SER A 74 -18.48 11.84 13.03
C SER A 74 -19.87 11.29 13.30
N GLY A 75 -20.08 10.04 12.93
CA GLY A 75 -21.29 9.28 13.24
C GLY A 75 -20.98 7.87 13.74
N ASP A 76 -22.03 7.09 14.00
CA ASP A 76 -21.90 5.69 14.41
C ASP A 76 -21.43 4.77 13.27
N GLY A 77 -21.30 5.30 12.04
CA GLY A 77 -20.83 4.56 10.87
C GLY A 77 -19.48 3.87 11.07
N ASN A 78 -18.59 4.45 11.90
CA ASN A 78 -17.24 3.91 12.15
C ASN A 78 -17.21 2.54 12.85
N PHE A 79 -18.32 2.09 13.43
CA PHE A 79 -18.44 0.73 14.00
C PHE A 79 -18.73 -0.34 12.95
N PHE A 80 -19.01 0.05 11.71
CA PHE A 80 -19.40 -0.84 10.62
C PHE A 80 -18.33 -0.90 9.53
N THR A 81 -18.35 -1.99 8.77
CA THR A 81 -17.48 -2.16 7.61
C THR A 81 -17.83 -1.16 6.50
N THR A 82 -16.84 -0.75 5.71
CA THR A 82 -17.03 0.28 4.68
C THR A 82 -18.15 -0.07 3.68
N ASP A 83 -18.29 -1.34 3.31
CA ASP A 83 -19.35 -1.83 2.42
C ASP A 83 -20.74 -1.67 3.05
N ALA A 84 -20.91 -2.04 4.33
CA ALA A 84 -22.18 -1.86 5.04
C ALA A 84 -22.56 -0.37 5.16
N ARG A 85 -21.58 0.51 5.42
CA ARG A 85 -21.80 1.96 5.47
C ARG A 85 -22.26 2.52 4.13
N ILE A 86 -21.66 2.08 3.02
CA ILE A 86 -22.08 2.45 1.66
C ILE A 86 -23.54 2.01 1.43
N THR A 87 -23.89 0.78 1.77
CA THR A 87 -25.27 0.28 1.65
C THR A 87 -26.24 1.09 2.51
N ALA A 88 -25.87 1.43 3.75
CA ALA A 88 -26.72 2.24 4.62
C ALA A 88 -26.96 3.65 4.03
N MET A 89 -25.92 4.30 3.50
CA MET A 89 -26.05 5.61 2.83
C MET A 89 -26.96 5.55 1.60
N GLN A 90 -26.89 4.48 0.81
CA GLN A 90 -27.81 4.26 -0.31
C GLN A 90 -29.28 4.10 0.13
N ASN A 91 -29.50 3.69 1.38
CA ASN A 91 -30.82 3.58 2.00
C ASN A 91 -31.22 4.80 2.85
N GLY A 92 -30.52 5.94 2.70
CA GLY A 92 -30.89 7.21 3.31
C GLY A 92 -30.24 7.51 4.65
N TYR A 93 -29.31 6.68 5.13
CA TYR A 93 -28.47 7.04 6.27
C TYR A 93 -27.49 8.16 5.91
N VAL A 94 -27.23 9.07 6.85
CA VAL A 94 -26.27 10.16 6.66
C VAL A 94 -24.99 9.82 7.42
N ASP A 95 -23.89 9.72 6.69
CA ASP A 95 -22.59 9.27 7.19
C ASP A 95 -21.51 10.30 6.76
N PRO A 96 -21.26 11.36 7.56
CA PRO A 96 -20.32 12.42 7.19
C PRO A 96 -18.85 11.97 7.16
N ASP A 97 -18.46 11.02 8.01
CA ASP A 97 -17.11 10.49 8.04
C ASP A 97 -16.82 9.53 6.88
N LEU A 98 -17.84 8.89 6.27
CA LEU A 98 -17.67 8.17 5.01
C LEU A 98 -17.44 9.13 3.84
N ILE A 99 -18.09 10.30 3.84
CA ILE A 99 -17.85 11.35 2.84
C ILE A 99 -16.41 11.88 2.97
N GLU A 100 -15.94 12.12 4.19
CA GLU A 100 -14.54 12.48 4.46
C GLU A 100 -13.58 11.38 3.97
N LEU A 101 -13.85 10.12 4.30
CA LEU A 101 -13.06 8.98 3.84
C LEU A 101 -13.00 8.91 2.31
N TYR A 102 -14.12 9.15 1.62
CA TYR A 102 -14.19 9.13 0.16
C TYR A 102 -13.33 10.25 -0.45
N TYR A 103 -13.38 11.46 0.10
CA TYR A 103 -12.52 12.57 -0.29
C TYR A 103 -11.03 12.23 -0.11
N GLN A 104 -10.67 11.68 1.06
CA GLN A 104 -9.29 11.29 1.35
C GLN A 104 -8.84 10.12 0.48
N PHE A 105 -9.73 9.20 0.12
CA PHE A 105 -9.42 8.08 -0.76
C PHE A 105 -9.03 8.55 -2.17
N GLY A 106 -9.69 9.58 -2.71
CA GLY A 106 -9.27 10.21 -3.97
C GLY A 106 -7.82 10.73 -3.92
N ARG A 107 -7.44 11.36 -2.81
CA ARG A 107 -6.06 11.82 -2.58
C ARG A 107 -5.08 10.64 -2.44
N TYR A 108 -5.47 9.58 -1.73
CA TYR A 108 -4.69 8.34 -1.61
C TYR A 108 -4.41 7.73 -2.99
N LEU A 109 -5.43 7.62 -3.85
CA LEU A 109 -5.30 7.04 -5.19
C LEU A 109 -4.36 7.86 -6.07
N LEU A 110 -4.47 9.19 -6.05
CA LEU A 110 -3.59 10.06 -6.82
C LEU A 110 -2.14 9.93 -6.37
N ILE A 111 -1.88 9.96 -5.06
CA ILE A 111 -0.52 9.76 -4.52
C ILE A 111 0.02 8.38 -4.92
N SER A 112 -0.82 7.36 -4.93
CA SER A 112 -0.39 5.99 -5.21
C SER A 112 -0.18 5.68 -6.69
N SER A 113 -0.70 6.51 -7.61
CA SER A 113 -0.67 6.26 -9.06
C SER A 113 0.12 7.30 -9.84
N SER A 114 0.36 8.49 -9.29
CA SER A 114 1.07 9.58 -9.95
C SER A 114 2.07 10.21 -9.00
N ARG A 115 3.34 9.86 -9.20
CA ARG A 115 4.49 10.31 -8.41
C ARG A 115 5.46 11.06 -9.32
N PRO A 116 6.06 12.17 -8.84
CA PRO A 116 7.10 12.88 -9.57
C PRO A 116 8.40 12.07 -9.65
#